data_AF-A0A7C3AZ28-F1
#
_entry.id   AF-A0A7C3AZ28-F1
#
_cell.length_a   1.000
_cell.length_b   1.000
_cell.length_c   1.000
_cell.angle_alpha   90.00
_cell.angle_beta   90.00
_cell.angle_gamma   90.00
#
_symmetry.space_group_name_H-M   'P 1'
#
loop_
_entity.id
_entity.type
_entity.pdbx_description
1 polymer ?
#
loop_
_entity_poly.entity_id
_entity_poly.type
_entity_poly.pdbx_seq_one_letter_code
_entity_poly.pdbx_strand_id
1 'polypeptide(L)'
;MIGIDYIGIIVLLIFLGLLIGFAAFGRRWPTVLRPLRGFDELSTAIERAVEAGERVHLSLGTGSVIGSDSAPALAGLAMLSRIATATTMSDKPVVVTAGDGAMALLAQDTLRAAYERARASERFQPTSGRMLGPTPFSYIASLPILIETEDVSVHLLAGSYGAEGALAADFGEHREAFVLAGTDDAQSQALLYVVAEYPLIGEEIFAGGAYLNVGPFHIASLRTQDMVRMVIVALILLGTILSTLGVSL
;
A
#
# COMPACT_ATOMS: atom_id res chain seq x y z
N MET A 1 34.92 -8.47 -2.67
CA MET A 1 33.89 -7.79 -1.86
C MET A 1 33.72 -6.33 -2.27
N ILE A 2 34.79 -5.54 -2.37
CA ILE A 2 34.74 -4.11 -2.77
C ILE A 2 34.04 -3.83 -4.14
N GLY A 3 34.13 -4.75 -5.11
CA GLY A 3 33.52 -4.56 -6.44
C GLY A 3 31.99 -4.68 -6.50
N ILE A 4 31.39 -5.46 -5.60
CA ILE A 4 29.92 -5.65 -5.56
C ILE A 4 29.25 -4.40 -4.98
N ASP A 5 29.90 -3.75 -4.02
CA ASP A 5 29.38 -2.55 -3.37
C ASP A 5 29.29 -1.36 -4.34
N TYR A 6 30.29 -1.19 -5.23
CA TYR A 6 30.25 -0.13 -6.25
C TYR A 6 29.18 -0.37 -7.31
N ILE A 7 28.95 -1.62 -7.73
CA ILE A 7 27.86 -1.95 -8.66
C ILE A 7 26.52 -1.62 -8.02
N GLY A 8 26.31 -1.99 -6.76
CA GLY A 8 25.09 -1.66 -6.01
C GLY A 8 24.83 -0.15 -5.95
N ILE A 9 25.88 0.64 -5.65
CA ILE A 9 25.79 2.10 -5.62
C ILE A 9 25.45 2.67 -7.01
N ILE A 10 26.08 2.18 -8.07
CA ILE A 10 25.80 2.63 -9.44
C ILE A 10 24.34 2.35 -9.81
N VAL A 11 23.85 1.13 -9.54
CA VAL A 11 22.45 0.77 -9.79
C VAL A 11 21.50 1.66 -9.00
N LEU A 12 21.80 1.93 -7.72
CA LEU A 12 21.01 2.84 -6.90
C LEU A 12 20.99 4.27 -7.47
N LEU A 13 22.13 4.79 -7.91
CA LEU A 13 22.23 6.12 -8.51
C LEU A 13 21.47 6.22 -9.83
N ILE A 14 21.51 5.17 -10.66
CA ILE A 14 20.72 5.09 -11.89
C ILE A 14 19.23 5.09 -11.53
N PHE A 15 18.81 4.25 -10.58
CA PHE A 15 17.42 4.17 -10.15
C PHE A 15 16.91 5.52 -9.62
N LEU A 16 17.69 6.19 -8.77
CA LEU A 16 17.37 7.50 -8.23
C LEU A 16 17.33 8.57 -9.34
N GLY A 17 18.28 8.56 -10.27
CA GLY A 17 18.30 9.46 -11.42
C GLY A 17 17.06 9.30 -12.32
N LEU A 18 16.65 8.06 -12.59
CA LEU A 18 15.43 7.75 -13.33
C LEU A 18 14.18 8.21 -12.58
N LEU A 19 14.10 7.95 -11.27
CA LEU A 19 12.99 8.39 -10.43
C LEU A 19 12.85 9.92 -10.44
N ILE A 20 13.93 10.66 -10.20
CA ILE A 20 13.93 12.12 -10.21
C ILE A 20 13.60 12.64 -11.61
N GLY A 21 14.18 12.03 -12.65
CA GLY A 21 13.88 12.36 -14.04
C GLY A 21 12.40 12.23 -14.36
N PHE A 22 11.80 11.07 -14.08
CA PHE A 22 10.37 10.86 -14.31
C PHE A 22 9.48 11.73 -13.43
N ALA A 23 9.87 12.04 -12.19
CA ALA A 23 9.13 12.95 -11.33
C ALA A 23 9.16 14.40 -11.87
N ALA A 24 10.31 14.86 -12.35
CA ALA A 24 10.50 16.21 -12.88
C ALA A 24 9.84 16.41 -14.26
N PHE A 25 9.94 15.42 -15.14
CA PHE A 25 9.41 15.49 -16.51
C PHE A 25 8.02 14.87 -16.67
N GLY A 26 7.48 14.22 -15.63
CA GLY A 26 6.21 13.50 -15.68
C GLY A 26 5.01 14.36 -16.07
N ARG A 27 5.01 15.67 -15.77
CA ARG A 27 3.93 16.58 -16.22
C ARG A 27 3.85 16.74 -17.74
N ARG A 28 4.94 16.47 -18.47
CA ARG A 28 4.97 16.55 -19.94
C ARG A 28 4.53 15.26 -20.62
N TRP A 29 4.64 14.12 -19.93
CA TRP A 29 4.31 12.81 -20.47
C TRP A 29 3.23 12.19 -19.59
N PRO A 30 1.93 12.30 -19.93
CA PRO A 30 0.88 11.68 -19.13
C PRO A 30 1.05 10.15 -19.13
N THR A 31 0.98 9.53 -17.95
CA THR A 31 0.99 8.06 -17.82
C THR A 31 -0.44 7.57 -17.89
N VAL A 32 -0.69 6.58 -18.75
CA VAL A 32 -1.92 5.81 -18.69
C VAL A 32 -1.63 4.59 -17.80
N LEU A 33 -2.20 4.58 -16.60
CA LEU A 33 -2.16 3.41 -15.73
C LEU A 33 -3.21 2.40 -16.21
N ARG A 34 -2.91 1.11 -16.10
CA ARG A 34 -3.90 0.05 -16.33
C ARG A 34 -5.03 0.21 -15.31
N PRO A 35 -6.32 0.15 -15.66
CA PRO A 35 -7.37 0.21 -14.66
C PRO A 35 -7.26 -0.96 -13.67
N LEU A 36 -7.35 -0.64 -12.38
CA LEU A 36 -7.38 -1.61 -11.29
C LEU A 36 -8.73 -1.46 -10.59
N ARG A 37 -9.60 -2.45 -10.78
CA ARG A 37 -10.99 -2.42 -10.28
C ARG A 37 -11.07 -2.02 -8.80
N GLY A 38 -10.16 -2.55 -7.98
CA GLY A 38 -10.09 -2.23 -6.56
C GLY A 38 -9.90 -0.75 -6.26
N PHE A 39 -9.04 -0.04 -7.01
CA PHE A 39 -8.84 1.40 -6.80
C PHE A 39 -9.92 2.26 -7.47
N ASP A 40 -10.47 1.80 -8.60
CA ASP A 40 -11.56 2.49 -9.30
C ASP A 40 -12.83 2.53 -8.42
N GLU A 41 -13.17 1.40 -7.78
CA GLU A 41 -14.34 1.29 -6.89
C GLU A 41 -14.07 1.89 -5.50
N LEU A 42 -12.82 1.88 -5.02
CA LEU A 42 -12.47 2.40 -3.68
C LEU A 42 -12.86 3.86 -3.48
N SER A 43 -12.69 4.71 -4.50
CA SER A 43 -13.06 6.14 -4.38
C SER A 43 -14.56 6.29 -4.12
N THR A 44 -15.38 5.55 -4.88
CA THR A 44 -16.84 5.50 -4.73
C THR A 44 -17.24 4.91 -3.37
N ALA A 45 -16.55 3.85 -2.92
CA ALA A 45 -16.82 3.23 -1.63
C ALA A 45 -16.53 4.19 -0.46
N ILE A 46 -15.42 4.95 -0.52
CA ILE A 46 -15.10 5.97 0.50
C ILE A 46 -16.14 7.08 0.50
N GLU A 47 -16.55 7.58 -0.67
CA GLU A 47 -17.60 8.61 -0.77
C GLU A 47 -18.91 8.14 -0.13
N ARG A 48 -19.35 6.92 -0.45
CA ARG A 48 -20.55 6.31 0.16
C ARG A 48 -20.42 6.17 1.68
N ALA A 49 -19.28 5.72 2.18
CA ALA A 49 -19.05 5.59 3.62
C ALA A 49 -19.12 6.95 4.33
N VAL A 50 -18.54 8.00 3.72
CA VAL A 50 -18.62 9.37 4.24
C VAL A 50 -20.07 9.88 4.24
N GLU A 51 -20.83 9.64 3.17
CA GLU A 51 -22.24 10.05 3.08
C GLU A 51 -23.15 9.30 4.08
N ALA A 52 -22.87 8.02 4.33
CA ALA A 52 -23.62 7.18 5.25
C ALA A 52 -23.25 7.40 6.73
N GLY A 53 -22.20 8.20 7.02
CA GLY A 53 -21.66 8.35 8.37
C GLY A 53 -21.03 7.07 8.91
N GLU A 54 -20.54 6.21 8.02
CA GLU A 54 -19.82 4.98 8.29
C GLU A 54 -18.32 5.20 8.25
N ARG A 55 -17.54 4.20 8.68
CA ARG A 55 -16.10 4.35 8.83
C ARG A 55 -15.28 3.62 7.77
N VAL A 56 -14.20 4.27 7.36
CA VAL A 56 -13.10 3.63 6.62
C VAL A 56 -12.07 3.11 7.61
N HIS A 57 -11.68 1.85 7.47
CA HIS A 57 -10.58 1.24 8.21
C HIS A 57 -9.45 0.89 7.26
N LEU A 58 -8.21 1.26 7.63
CA LEU A 58 -6.99 0.84 6.96
C LEU A 58 -6.13 0.02 7.90
N SER A 59 -5.74 -1.16 7.45
CA SER A 59 -4.96 -2.14 8.19
C SER A 59 -3.56 -2.23 7.60
N LEU A 60 -2.54 -1.82 8.37
CA LEU A 60 -1.13 -1.88 7.98
C LEU A 60 -0.50 -3.27 8.20
N GLY A 61 -1.28 -4.21 8.72
CA GLY A 61 -0.84 -5.57 9.00
C GLY A 61 0.15 -5.61 10.16
N THR A 62 0.96 -6.68 10.22
CA THR A 62 1.94 -6.88 11.29
C THR A 62 3.38 -6.53 10.91
N GLY A 63 3.56 -5.91 9.74
CA GLY A 63 4.88 -5.49 9.27
C GLY A 63 5.53 -4.47 10.19
N SER A 64 6.82 -4.63 10.45
CA SER A 64 7.61 -3.67 11.22
C SER A 64 8.06 -2.48 10.36
N VAL A 65 8.59 -1.43 11.00
CA VAL A 65 9.26 -0.32 10.31
C VAL A 65 10.67 -0.69 9.83
N ILE A 66 11.22 -1.80 10.33
CA ILE A 66 12.56 -2.31 9.98
C ILE A 66 12.40 -3.72 9.43
N GLY A 67 12.84 -3.95 8.19
CA GLY A 67 12.83 -5.27 7.59
C GLY A 67 12.24 -5.29 6.19
N SER A 68 12.18 -6.49 5.61
CA SER A 68 11.59 -6.72 4.28
C SER A 68 10.07 -6.57 4.27
N ASP A 69 9.42 -6.79 5.40
CA ASP A 69 7.98 -6.69 5.67
C ASP A 69 7.48 -5.23 5.82
N SER A 70 8.39 -4.26 5.82
CA SER A 70 8.05 -2.83 5.96
C SER A 70 7.44 -2.21 4.71
N ALA A 71 7.88 -2.66 3.53
CA ALA A 71 7.49 -2.06 2.25
C ALA A 71 5.97 -2.00 2.02
N PRO A 72 5.18 -3.08 2.21
CA PRO A 72 3.74 -3.03 1.99
C PRO A 72 3.03 -2.11 3.00
N ALA A 73 3.48 -2.05 4.25
CA ALA A 73 2.94 -1.15 5.26
C ALA A 73 3.24 0.33 4.92
N LEU A 74 4.43 0.64 4.40
CA LEU A 74 4.76 1.98 3.91
C LEU A 74 3.89 2.39 2.70
N ALA A 75 3.57 1.44 1.80
CA ALA A 75 2.59 1.68 0.75
C ALA A 75 1.19 1.97 1.34
N GLY A 76 0.79 1.22 2.38
CA GLY A 76 -0.39 1.49 3.18
C GLY A 76 -0.44 2.91 3.77
N LEU A 77 0.66 3.39 4.34
CA LEU A 77 0.78 4.76 4.85
C LEU A 77 0.65 5.81 3.74
N ALA A 78 1.21 5.55 2.56
CA ALA A 78 1.01 6.44 1.41
C ALA A 78 -0.47 6.55 1.05
N MET A 79 -1.19 5.43 1.01
CA MET A 79 -2.64 5.41 0.77
C MET A 79 -3.42 6.12 1.88
N LEU A 80 -3.05 5.87 3.14
CA LEU A 80 -3.64 6.52 4.31
C LEU A 80 -3.57 8.04 4.20
N SER A 81 -2.47 8.61 3.72
CA SER A 81 -2.33 10.06 3.58
C SER A 81 -3.42 10.70 2.72
N ARG A 82 -3.89 9.99 1.67
CA ARG A 82 -5.00 10.44 0.81
C ARG A 82 -6.35 10.14 1.44
N ILE A 83 -6.54 8.93 1.96
CA ILE A 83 -7.81 8.49 2.55
C ILE A 83 -8.17 9.34 3.78
N ALA A 84 -7.18 9.71 4.59
CA ALA A 84 -7.37 10.59 5.74
C ALA A 84 -7.88 11.96 5.31
N THR A 85 -7.29 12.58 4.28
CA THR A 85 -7.80 13.85 3.75
C THR A 85 -9.22 13.71 3.19
N ALA A 86 -9.54 12.61 2.49
CA ALA A 86 -10.87 12.36 1.95
C ALA A 86 -11.95 12.17 3.04
N THR A 87 -11.56 11.60 4.19
CA THR A 87 -12.49 11.29 5.30
C THR A 87 -12.49 12.34 6.41
N THR A 88 -11.64 13.38 6.33
CA THR A 88 -11.48 14.40 7.39
C THR A 88 -12.78 15.11 7.74
N MET A 89 -13.65 15.31 6.75
CA MET A 89 -14.94 16.00 6.96
C MET A 89 -16.05 15.08 7.45
N SER A 90 -15.86 13.76 7.39
CA SER A 90 -16.82 12.76 7.88
C SER A 90 -17.08 12.88 9.37
N ASP A 91 -18.25 12.43 9.82
CA ASP A 91 -18.54 12.21 11.24
C ASP A 91 -17.69 11.08 11.83
N LYS A 92 -17.29 10.13 10.98
CA LYS A 92 -16.41 9.00 11.32
C LYS A 92 -15.18 8.99 10.39
N PRO A 93 -14.15 9.79 10.69
CA PRO A 93 -12.91 9.77 9.92
C PRO A 93 -12.21 8.42 9.95
N VAL A 94 -11.28 8.21 9.01
CA VAL A 94 -10.53 6.95 8.90
C VAL A 94 -9.85 6.56 10.21
N VAL A 95 -9.93 5.28 10.54
CA VAL A 95 -9.11 4.64 11.59
C VAL A 95 -8.08 3.72 10.96
N VAL A 96 -6.90 3.69 11.54
CA VAL A 96 -5.79 2.86 11.08
C VAL A 96 -5.28 1.96 12.18
N THR A 97 -4.97 0.73 11.83
CA THR A 97 -4.44 -0.27 12.76
C THR A 97 -3.12 -0.83 12.28
N ALA A 98 -2.26 -1.21 13.22
CA ALA A 98 -1.01 -1.90 12.95
C ALA A 98 -0.74 -2.98 14.01
N GLY A 99 0.06 -3.97 13.65
CA GLY A 99 0.58 -4.97 14.59
C GLY A 99 1.87 -4.54 15.28
N ASP A 100 2.55 -3.50 14.76
CA ASP A 100 3.78 -2.95 15.33
C ASP A 100 3.56 -1.56 15.94
N GLY A 101 4.22 -1.30 17.07
CA GLY A 101 4.08 -0.04 17.80
C GLY A 101 4.71 1.15 17.08
N ALA A 102 5.85 0.97 16.42
CA ALA A 102 6.48 2.04 15.66
C ALA A 102 5.67 2.35 14.39
N MET A 103 5.12 1.33 13.73
CA MET A 103 4.22 1.51 12.60
C MET A 103 2.94 2.26 13.00
N ALA A 104 2.36 1.95 14.16
CA ALA A 104 1.21 2.68 14.69
C ALA A 104 1.53 4.18 14.92
N LEU A 105 2.73 4.50 15.41
CA LEU A 105 3.19 5.89 15.56
C LEU A 105 3.35 6.61 14.22
N LEU A 106 3.91 5.94 13.20
CA LEU A 106 3.99 6.50 11.85
C LEU A 106 2.60 6.73 11.24
N ALA A 107 1.65 5.85 11.55
CA ALA A 107 0.26 6.01 11.13
C ALA A 107 -0.39 7.24 11.80
N GLN A 108 -0.15 7.45 13.10
CA GLN A 108 -0.59 8.66 13.81
C GLN A 108 0.04 9.94 13.23
N ASP A 109 1.32 9.91 12.90
CA ASP A 109 2.02 11.05 12.28
C ASP A 109 1.46 11.36 10.88
N THR A 110 1.22 10.32 10.08
CA THR A 110 0.61 10.44 8.76
C THR A 110 -0.79 11.03 8.83
N LEU A 111 -1.60 10.56 9.78
CA LEU A 111 -2.92 11.13 10.06
C LEU A 111 -2.79 12.59 10.46
N ARG A 112 -1.96 12.93 11.45
CA ARG A 112 -1.77 14.31 11.91
C ARG A 112 -1.42 15.25 10.76
N ALA A 113 -0.46 14.86 9.93
CA ALA A 113 -0.07 15.65 8.76
C ALA A 113 -1.22 15.81 7.75
N ALA A 114 -2.08 14.80 7.58
CA ALA A 114 -3.26 14.90 6.72
C ALA A 114 -4.31 15.87 7.28
N TYR A 115 -4.59 15.83 8.59
CA TYR A 115 -5.48 16.79 9.25
C TYR A 115 -4.96 18.22 9.20
N GLU A 116 -3.65 18.43 9.38
CA GLU A 116 -3.02 19.75 9.25
C GLU A 116 -3.17 20.32 7.83
N ARG A 117 -2.91 19.50 6.79
CA ARG A 117 -3.12 19.90 5.39
C ARG A 117 -4.58 20.26 5.10
N ALA A 118 -5.51 19.53 5.72
CA ALA A 118 -6.95 19.78 5.61
C ALA A 118 -7.45 20.94 6.49
N ARG A 119 -6.57 21.57 7.30
CA ARG A 119 -6.91 22.62 8.27
C ARG A 119 -7.97 22.19 9.29
N ALA A 120 -7.90 20.94 9.72
CA ALA A 120 -8.83 20.33 10.68
C ALA A 120 -8.08 19.69 11.86
N SER A 121 -6.96 20.30 12.29
CA SER A 121 -6.10 19.78 13.36
C SER A 121 -6.85 19.55 14.67
N GLU A 122 -7.91 20.32 14.93
CA GLU A 122 -8.78 20.16 16.10
C GLU A 122 -9.60 18.86 16.09
N ARG A 123 -9.79 18.23 14.92
CA ARG A 123 -10.49 16.94 14.80
C ARG A 123 -9.57 15.73 14.93
N PHE A 124 -8.24 15.94 14.95
CA PHE A 124 -7.28 14.85 15.05
C PHE A 124 -7.36 14.17 16.42
N GLN A 125 -7.51 12.84 16.41
CA GLN A 125 -7.48 12.01 17.60
C GLN A 125 -6.29 11.05 17.51
N PRO A 126 -5.36 11.04 18.48
CA PRO A 126 -4.25 10.10 18.49
C PRO A 126 -4.69 8.63 18.48
N THR A 127 -5.86 8.34 19.05
CA THR A 127 -6.46 7.00 19.07
C THR A 127 -6.95 6.53 17.71
N SER A 128 -7.00 7.40 16.69
CA SER A 128 -7.32 7.01 15.31
C SER A 128 -6.25 6.11 14.68
N GLY A 129 -4.99 6.19 15.15
CA GLY A 129 -3.94 5.23 14.82
C GLY A 129 -3.57 4.38 16.02
N ARG A 130 -3.79 3.07 15.95
CA ARG A 130 -3.61 2.20 17.13
C ARG A 130 -2.97 0.85 16.80
N MET A 131 -2.22 0.33 17.76
CA MET A 131 -1.68 -1.03 17.72
C MET A 131 -2.69 -1.99 18.35
N LEU A 132 -3.10 -3.03 17.63
CA LEU A 132 -4.09 -4.00 18.15
C LEU A 132 -3.47 -5.22 18.83
N GLY A 133 -2.33 -5.69 18.32
CA GLY A 133 -1.65 -6.86 18.88
C GLY A 133 -0.28 -7.08 18.23
N PRO A 134 0.74 -7.50 19.01
CA PRO A 134 2.12 -7.63 18.51
C PRO A 134 2.38 -8.88 17.67
N THR A 135 1.42 -9.82 17.62
CA THR A 135 1.57 -11.06 16.84
C THR A 135 0.49 -11.15 15.78
N PRO A 136 0.73 -11.85 14.65
CA PRO A 136 -0.24 -12.00 13.57
C PRO A 136 -1.65 -12.35 14.04
N PHE A 137 -1.81 -13.43 14.81
CA PHE A 137 -3.14 -13.84 15.28
C PHE A 137 -3.73 -12.96 16.39
N SER A 138 -2.91 -12.33 17.24
CA SER A 138 -3.45 -11.38 18.24
C SER A 138 -3.97 -10.10 17.59
N TYR A 139 -3.26 -9.63 16.55
CA TYR A 139 -3.69 -8.52 15.72
C TYR A 139 -5.03 -8.84 15.03
N ILE A 140 -5.09 -9.95 14.30
CA ILE A 140 -6.29 -10.37 13.57
C ILE A 140 -7.49 -10.65 14.47
N ALA A 141 -7.29 -11.27 15.64
CA ALA A 141 -8.37 -11.54 16.60
C ALA A 141 -9.07 -10.27 17.11
N SER A 142 -8.43 -9.10 16.99
CA SER A 142 -8.98 -7.82 17.43
C SER A 142 -9.76 -7.08 16.33
N LEU A 143 -9.54 -7.43 15.06
CA LEU A 143 -10.21 -6.81 13.92
C LEU A 143 -11.74 -6.92 13.93
N PRO A 144 -12.38 -8.09 14.21
CA PRO A 144 -13.83 -8.17 14.13
C PRO A 144 -14.52 -7.24 15.14
N ILE A 145 -13.93 -7.08 16.33
CA ILE A 145 -14.40 -6.13 17.35
C ILE A 145 -14.28 -4.69 16.82
N LEU A 146 -13.14 -4.34 16.21
CA LEU A 146 -12.95 -3.00 15.65
C LEU A 146 -13.91 -2.70 14.49
N ILE A 147 -14.08 -3.64 13.56
CA ILE A 147 -14.99 -3.51 12.42
C ILE A 147 -16.42 -3.26 12.89
N GLU A 148 -16.86 -3.99 13.92
CA GLU A 148 -18.19 -3.82 14.51
C GLU A 148 -18.33 -2.52 15.30
N THR A 149 -17.43 -2.25 16.23
CA THR A 149 -17.55 -1.10 17.15
C THR A 149 -17.38 0.24 16.46
N GLU A 150 -16.66 0.29 15.35
CA GLU A 150 -16.40 1.53 14.62
C GLU A 150 -17.32 1.70 13.39
N ASP A 151 -18.29 0.79 13.17
CA ASP A 151 -19.19 0.73 12.01
C ASP A 151 -18.43 0.85 10.67
N VAL A 152 -17.52 -0.08 10.43
CA VAL A 152 -16.66 -0.07 9.24
C VAL A 152 -17.40 -0.61 8.02
N SER A 153 -17.51 0.20 6.96
CA SER A 153 -18.06 -0.22 5.66
C SER A 153 -17.02 -0.24 4.52
N VAL A 154 -15.82 0.26 4.77
CA VAL A 154 -14.68 0.14 3.85
C VAL A 154 -13.47 -0.38 4.63
N HIS A 155 -13.02 -1.58 4.30
CA HIS A 155 -11.94 -2.29 4.97
C HIS A 155 -10.76 -2.51 4.02
N LEU A 156 -9.69 -1.73 4.20
CA LEU A 156 -8.48 -1.85 3.40
C LEU A 156 -7.42 -2.64 4.16
N LEU A 157 -6.92 -3.72 3.56
CA LEU A 157 -5.73 -4.44 4.00
C LEU A 157 -4.56 -4.02 3.12
N ALA A 158 -3.62 -3.27 3.67
CA ALA A 158 -2.47 -2.73 2.95
C ALA A 158 -1.22 -2.85 3.81
N GLY A 159 -0.64 -4.04 3.85
CA GLY A 159 0.39 -4.36 4.82
C GLY A 159 1.03 -5.72 4.60
N SER A 160 1.96 -6.06 5.49
CA SER A 160 2.52 -7.40 5.52
C SER A 160 1.59 -8.33 6.30
N TYR A 161 1.25 -9.46 5.68
CA TYR A 161 0.42 -10.50 6.23
C TYR A 161 1.01 -11.86 5.85
N GLY A 162 0.90 -12.82 6.75
CA GLY A 162 0.92 -14.24 6.44
C GLY A 162 -0.49 -14.75 6.12
N ALA A 163 -0.69 -16.05 6.30
CA ALA A 163 -1.97 -16.72 6.02
C ALA A 163 -3.15 -16.14 6.82
N GLU A 164 -2.89 -15.51 7.97
CA GLU A 164 -3.90 -14.82 8.78
C GLU A 164 -4.52 -13.61 8.07
N GLY A 165 -3.88 -13.04 7.04
CA GLY A 165 -4.45 -11.97 6.22
C GLY A 165 -5.77 -12.39 5.54
N ALA A 166 -5.95 -13.68 5.25
CA ALA A 166 -7.20 -14.21 4.73
C ALA A 166 -8.35 -14.05 5.72
N LEU A 167 -8.10 -14.29 7.02
CA LEU A 167 -9.10 -14.07 8.07
C LEU A 167 -9.41 -12.58 8.23
N ALA A 168 -8.40 -11.72 8.07
CA ALA A 168 -8.58 -10.27 8.10
C ALA A 168 -9.58 -9.82 7.01
N ALA A 169 -9.42 -10.34 5.79
CA ALA A 169 -10.30 -10.03 4.67
C ALA A 169 -11.71 -10.60 4.92
N ASP A 170 -11.77 -11.85 5.36
CA ASP A 170 -13.01 -12.57 5.65
C ASP A 170 -13.89 -11.82 6.68
N PHE A 171 -13.30 -11.20 7.70
CA PHE A 171 -14.06 -10.40 8.67
C PHE A 171 -14.72 -9.16 8.06
N GLY A 172 -14.09 -8.54 7.06
CA GLY A 172 -14.68 -7.43 6.31
C GLY A 172 -15.81 -7.90 5.41
N GLU A 173 -15.58 -8.98 4.66
CA GLU A 173 -16.57 -9.59 3.76
C GLU A 173 -17.83 -10.04 4.51
N HIS A 174 -17.66 -10.66 5.69
CA HIS A 174 -18.78 -11.08 6.54
C HIS A 174 -19.65 -9.93 7.04
N ARG A 175 -19.15 -8.69 7.00
CA ARG A 175 -19.87 -7.48 7.37
C ARG A 175 -20.39 -6.71 6.16
N GLU A 176 -20.29 -7.29 4.97
CA GLU A 176 -20.65 -6.67 3.70
C GLU A 176 -19.90 -5.33 3.48
N ALA A 177 -18.72 -5.19 4.08
CA ALA A 177 -17.85 -4.05 3.87
C ALA A 177 -17.13 -4.20 2.52
N PHE A 178 -16.83 -3.07 1.87
CA PHE A 178 -15.93 -3.07 0.71
C PHE A 178 -14.52 -3.51 1.16
N VAL A 179 -14.00 -4.62 0.64
CA VAL A 179 -12.68 -5.13 1.01
C VAL A 179 -11.68 -5.00 -0.15
N LEU A 180 -10.66 -4.17 0.06
CA LEU A 180 -9.48 -4.08 -0.81
C LEU A 180 -8.29 -4.68 -0.07
N ALA A 181 -7.68 -5.74 -0.61
CA ALA A 181 -6.65 -6.45 0.11
C ALA A 181 -5.36 -6.67 -0.69
N GLY A 182 -4.24 -6.17 -0.17
CA GLY A 182 -2.92 -6.36 -0.74
C GLY A 182 -1.85 -6.65 0.31
N THR A 183 -0.88 -7.47 -0.09
CA THR A 183 0.31 -7.80 0.68
C THR A 183 1.49 -8.09 -0.24
N ASP A 184 2.69 -8.29 0.29
CA ASP A 184 3.89 -8.63 -0.47
C ASP A 184 4.18 -10.14 -0.51
N ASP A 185 3.59 -10.92 0.40
CA ASP A 185 3.74 -12.37 0.43
C ASP A 185 2.86 -13.08 -0.61
N ALA A 186 3.48 -13.88 -1.47
CA ALA A 186 2.80 -14.56 -2.57
C ALA A 186 1.80 -15.63 -2.10
N GLN A 187 2.07 -16.31 -0.98
CA GLN A 187 1.14 -17.31 -0.44
C GLN A 187 -0.13 -16.63 0.11
N SER A 188 0.06 -15.52 0.81
CA SER A 188 -1.02 -14.73 1.38
C SER A 188 -1.83 -14.03 0.30
N GLN A 189 -1.21 -13.54 -0.77
CA GLN A 189 -1.92 -13.05 -1.96
C GLN A 189 -2.83 -14.12 -2.58
N ALA A 190 -2.39 -15.38 -2.65
CA ALA A 190 -3.22 -16.45 -3.19
C ALA A 190 -4.46 -16.71 -2.34
N LEU A 191 -4.36 -16.57 -1.01
CA LEU A 191 -5.50 -16.66 -0.11
C LEU A 191 -6.42 -15.44 -0.23
N LEU A 192 -5.85 -14.23 -0.27
CA LEU A 192 -6.60 -12.99 -0.48
C LEU A 192 -7.37 -13.00 -1.80
N TYR A 193 -6.79 -13.59 -2.85
CA TYR A 193 -7.46 -13.74 -4.15
C TYR A 193 -8.76 -14.55 -4.07
N VAL A 194 -8.85 -15.48 -3.12
CA VAL A 194 -10.04 -16.31 -2.92
C VAL A 194 -11.06 -15.63 -2.02
N VAL A 195 -10.60 -14.82 -1.06
CA VAL A 195 -11.45 -14.27 0.01
C VAL A 195 -11.93 -12.85 -0.28
N ALA A 196 -11.04 -11.94 -0.66
CA ALA A 196 -11.37 -10.52 -0.82
C ALA A 196 -12.07 -10.24 -2.15
N GLU A 197 -13.07 -9.36 -2.15
CA GLU A 197 -13.77 -8.89 -3.35
C GLU A 197 -12.80 -8.19 -4.32
N TYR A 198 -11.88 -7.37 -3.78
CA TYR A 198 -10.84 -6.68 -4.54
C TYR A 198 -9.43 -7.05 -4.07
N PRO A 199 -8.86 -8.18 -4.53
CA PRO A 199 -7.49 -8.55 -4.22
C PRO A 199 -6.50 -7.76 -5.08
N LEU A 200 -5.38 -7.34 -4.48
CA LEU A 200 -4.22 -6.76 -5.15
C LEU A 200 -3.15 -7.83 -5.34
N ILE A 201 -2.74 -8.06 -6.58
CA ILE A 201 -1.87 -9.18 -6.94
C ILE A 201 -0.47 -8.67 -7.32
N GLY A 202 0.55 -9.44 -6.95
CA GLY A 202 1.95 -9.15 -7.28
C GLY A 202 2.41 -7.86 -6.61
N GLU A 203 2.60 -6.81 -7.40
CA GLU A 203 3.12 -5.52 -6.93
C GLU A 203 2.05 -4.42 -6.87
N GLU A 204 0.78 -4.75 -7.11
CA GLU A 204 -0.32 -3.77 -7.20
C GLU A 204 -0.50 -2.98 -5.90
N ILE A 205 -0.16 -3.56 -4.74
CA ILE A 205 -0.16 -2.85 -3.45
C ILE A 205 0.77 -1.62 -3.47
N PHE A 206 1.93 -1.71 -4.11
CA PHE A 206 2.90 -0.61 -4.19
C PHE A 206 2.45 0.49 -5.14
N ALA A 207 1.47 0.21 -6.01
CA ALA A 207 0.92 1.18 -6.92
C ALA A 207 -0.14 2.09 -6.27
N GLY A 208 -0.66 1.75 -5.08
CA GLY A 208 -1.77 2.45 -4.46
C GLY A 208 -1.57 3.96 -4.31
N GLY A 209 -0.35 4.42 -3.99
CA GLY A 209 -0.06 5.86 -3.94
C GLY A 209 -0.22 6.59 -5.28
N ALA A 210 0.03 5.90 -6.40
CA ALA A 210 -0.17 6.45 -7.74
C ALA A 210 -1.65 6.48 -8.13
N TYR A 211 -2.40 5.40 -7.86
CA TYR A 211 -3.84 5.31 -8.16
C TYR A 211 -4.67 6.26 -7.30
N LEU A 212 -4.26 6.49 -6.05
CA LEU A 212 -4.90 7.47 -5.17
C LEU A 212 -4.39 8.91 -5.38
N ASN A 213 -3.50 9.13 -6.35
CA ASN A 213 -2.94 10.44 -6.69
C ASN A 213 -2.36 11.17 -5.46
N VAL A 214 -1.57 10.46 -4.66
CA VAL A 214 -0.88 11.00 -3.47
C VAL A 214 0.17 12.03 -3.89
N GLY A 215 0.88 11.78 -5.00
CA GLY A 215 1.85 12.73 -5.54
C GLY A 215 2.60 12.22 -6.78
N PRO A 216 3.32 13.10 -7.48
CA PRO A 216 3.99 12.78 -8.74
C PRO A 216 5.11 11.74 -8.60
N PHE A 217 5.72 11.63 -7.42
CA PHE A 217 6.77 10.64 -7.14
C PHE A 217 6.26 9.20 -7.17
N HIS A 218 4.99 8.94 -6.81
CA HIS A 218 4.42 7.59 -6.87
C HIS A 218 4.18 7.14 -8.31
N ILE A 219 3.78 8.05 -9.20
CA ILE A 219 3.66 7.75 -10.64
C ILE A 219 5.05 7.54 -11.24
N ALA A 220 6.03 8.35 -10.83
CA ALA A 220 7.42 8.23 -11.28
C ALA A 220 8.05 6.90 -10.84
N SER A 221 7.79 6.43 -9.61
CA SER A 221 8.35 5.17 -9.11
C SER A 221 7.87 3.97 -9.93
N LEU A 222 6.59 3.93 -10.29
CA LEU A 222 6.05 2.88 -11.17
C LEU A 222 6.77 2.86 -12.52
N ARG A 223 6.98 4.02 -13.14
CA ARG A 223 7.71 4.11 -14.42
C ARG A 223 9.16 3.65 -14.29
N THR A 224 9.83 4.04 -13.22
CA THR A 224 11.21 3.61 -12.98
C THR A 224 11.26 2.09 -12.84
N GLN A 225 10.36 1.50 -12.06
CA GLN A 225 10.28 0.06 -11.85
C GLN A 225 9.99 -0.69 -13.15
N ASP A 226 9.03 -0.23 -13.95
CA ASP A 226 8.70 -0.81 -15.25
C ASP A 226 9.88 -0.72 -16.23
N MET A 227 10.55 0.42 -16.31
CA MET A 227 11.69 0.59 -17.20
C MET A 227 12.87 -0.29 -16.80
N VAL A 228 13.19 -0.35 -15.50
CA VAL A 228 14.24 -1.22 -14.98
C VAL A 228 13.91 -2.68 -15.25
N ARG A 229 12.65 -3.11 -15.06
CA ARG A 229 12.21 -4.46 -15.40
C ARG A 229 12.41 -4.76 -16.88
N MET A 230 12.00 -3.87 -17.77
CA MET A 230 12.17 -4.05 -19.22
C MET A 230 13.65 -4.17 -19.61
N VAL A 231 14.53 -3.38 -19.00
CA VAL A 231 15.98 -3.48 -19.20
C VAL A 231 16.50 -4.83 -18.72
N ILE A 232 16.10 -5.30 -17.53
CA ILE A 232 16.49 -6.61 -17.01
C ILE A 232 16.03 -7.74 -17.95
N VAL A 233 14.77 -7.70 -18.40
CA VAL A 233 14.22 -8.66 -19.35
C VAL A 233 15.04 -8.67 -20.65
N ALA A 234 15.37 -7.51 -21.20
CA ALA A 234 16.19 -7.40 -22.41
C ALA A 234 17.60 -7.97 -22.22
N LEU A 235 18.24 -7.72 -21.07
CA LEU A 235 19.56 -8.27 -20.73
C LEU A 235 19.53 -9.78 -20.58
N ILE A 236 18.49 -10.33 -19.93
CA ILE A 236 18.30 -11.78 -19.82
C ILE A 236 18.15 -12.40 -21.21
N LEU A 237 17.27 -11.85 -22.05
CA LEU A 237 17.05 -12.36 -23.41
C LEU A 237 18.33 -12.30 -24.26
N LEU A 238 19.08 -11.19 -24.19
CA LEU A 238 20.34 -11.04 -24.89
C LEU A 238 21.38 -12.06 -24.41
N GLY A 239 21.50 -12.25 -23.09
CA GLY A 239 22.38 -13.25 -22.50
C GLY A 239 22.01 -14.67 -22.92
N THR A 240 20.71 -15.00 -22.94
CA THR A 240 20.22 -16.30 -23.41
C THR A 240 20.53 -16.52 -24.89
N ILE A 241 20.34 -15.52 -25.76
CA ILE A 241 20.64 -15.63 -27.20
C ILE A 241 22.16 -15.81 -27.42
N LEU A 242 22.99 -14.99 -26.78
CA LEU A 242 24.45 -15.07 -26.92
C LEU A 242 25.00 -16.41 -26.44
N SER A 243 24.50 -16.91 -25.31
CA SER A 243 24.84 -18.24 -24.79
C SER A 243 24.41 -19.36 -25.75
N THR A 244 23.23 -19.25 -26.36
CA THR A 244 22.73 -20.23 -27.35
C THR A 244 23.56 -20.23 -28.64
N LEU A 245 24.13 -19.08 -29.03
CA LEU A 245 25.02 -18.94 -30.19
C LEU A 245 26.48 -19.37 -29.90
N GLY A 246 26.76 -19.88 -28.70
CA GLY A 246 28.10 -20.36 -28.32
C GLY A 246 29.07 -19.26 -27.93
N VAL A 247 28.60 -18.02 -27.75
CA VAL A 247 29.41 -16.94 -27.17
C VAL A 247 29.36 -17.09 -25.65
N SER A 248 30.46 -17.48 -25.03
CA SER A 248 30.57 -17.48 -23.57
C SER A 248 30.56 -16.04 -23.06
N LEU A 249 29.51 -15.69 -22.31
CA LEU A 249 29.36 -14.40 -21.62
C LEU A 249 30.15 -14.39 -20.31
#